data_AF-A0A7C3BKG0-F1
#
_entry.id   AF-A0A7C3BKG0-F1
#
_cell.length_a   1.000
_cell.length_b   1.000
_cell.length_c   1.000
_cell.angle_alpha   90.00
_cell.angle_beta   90.00
_cell.angle_gamma   90.00
#
_symmetry.space_group_name_H-M   'P 1'
#
loop_
_entity.id
_entity.type
_entity.pdbx_description
1 polymer ?
#
loop_
_entity_poly.entity_id
_entity_poly.type
_entity_poly.pdbx_seq_one_letter_code
_entity_poly.pdbx_strand_id
1 'polypeptide(L)'
;IIGALIAAFVLAWLEGEFRSWVRYPKGMLVATALGAFFFAWGTRVAGGCTLHHLLGGWPAMNIKSWVVMLFATVGALLGFLLLRKLNLSQYFKSQDTKWYVEQAKARGWADGLTLGESAKPSMLSWILYVVLVVILAVVLYMAFAGNNYAIMMGWAETLAKTKMAGVMLTGKNLPNILMLMIVGALLGISVAKTGFGTECGIINFELGREMEKGEDVAAQRWGMPFSLRTVMISYQPLAALGLHIGLVALVMAIGFAFFNIMEGHNWATEAFAAKYVGPEFHKIGAGHIREQTTLPMDIFGGLLLGFGTVLMLGCEFRNYGRTGLLYVTGLLIWPFFYLGYLPYTLARDFWDGLMAAMPYTPTTFFPALIAPGNKTIQVVIWFLWALFWLWVFWWAMRRGARNIGVQPGDLFRMNSEDMYLARLAKLEKEGKLDLIDELERDILSQAKKV
;
A
#
# COMPACT_ATOMS: atom_id res chain seq x y z
N ILE A 1 6.90 -8.13 -7.26
CA ILE A 1 6.37 -7.31 -8.38
C ILE A 1 5.88 -8.20 -9.52
N ILE A 2 6.76 -8.87 -10.27
CA ILE A 2 6.37 -9.71 -11.44
C ILE A 2 5.29 -10.73 -11.07
N GLY A 3 5.49 -11.52 -10.00
CA GLY A 3 4.48 -12.49 -9.54
C GLY A 3 3.11 -11.85 -9.26
N ALA A 4 3.09 -10.65 -8.67
CA ALA A 4 1.84 -9.94 -8.37
C ALA A 4 1.12 -9.46 -9.64
N LEU A 5 1.87 -8.92 -10.61
CA LEU A 5 1.34 -8.48 -11.90
C LEU A 5 0.76 -9.67 -12.69
N ILE A 6 1.54 -10.75 -12.83
CA ILE A 6 1.12 -11.94 -13.58
C ILE A 6 -0.10 -12.58 -12.92
N ALA A 7 -0.09 -12.76 -11.60
CA ALA A 7 -1.20 -13.43 -10.94
C ALA A 7 -2.49 -12.61 -10.97
N ALA A 8 -2.42 -11.27 -10.85
CA ALA A 8 -3.58 -10.39 -11.04
C ALA A 8 -4.10 -10.44 -12.50
N PHE A 9 -3.20 -10.49 -13.48
CA PHE A 9 -3.57 -10.66 -14.89
C PHE A 9 -4.23 -12.01 -15.17
N VAL A 10 -3.64 -13.11 -14.69
CA VAL A 10 -4.19 -14.46 -14.81
C VAL A 10 -5.55 -14.53 -14.12
N LEU A 11 -5.71 -13.90 -12.96
CA LEU A 11 -6.99 -13.83 -12.27
C LEU A 11 -8.06 -13.13 -13.13
N ALA A 12 -7.77 -11.95 -13.68
CA ALA A 12 -8.70 -11.27 -14.58
C ALA A 12 -9.06 -12.12 -15.80
N TRP A 13 -8.08 -12.85 -16.34
CA TRP A 13 -8.30 -13.77 -17.45
C TRP A 13 -9.23 -14.93 -17.07
N LEU A 14 -9.01 -15.55 -15.90
CA LEU A 14 -9.86 -16.63 -15.37
C LEU A 14 -11.28 -16.16 -15.04
N GLU A 15 -11.42 -14.93 -14.56
CA GLU A 15 -12.72 -14.29 -14.31
C GLU A 15 -13.41 -13.80 -15.59
N GLY A 16 -12.70 -13.78 -16.71
CA GLY A 16 -13.20 -13.20 -17.97
C GLY A 16 -13.44 -11.69 -17.88
N GLU A 17 -12.80 -11.01 -16.92
CA GLU A 17 -13.13 -9.64 -16.56
C GLU A 17 -11.87 -8.79 -16.34
N PHE A 18 -11.33 -8.26 -17.43
CA PHE A 18 -10.34 -7.17 -17.36
C PHE A 18 -11.02 -5.83 -17.06
N ARG A 19 -10.27 -4.89 -16.49
CA ARG A 19 -10.73 -3.56 -16.09
C ARG A 19 -10.39 -2.48 -17.13
N SER A 20 -10.11 -2.89 -18.36
CA SER A 20 -9.85 -1.99 -19.49
C SER A 20 -11.07 -1.15 -19.91
N TRP A 21 -12.27 -1.58 -19.53
CA TRP A 21 -13.53 -0.83 -19.73
C TRP A 21 -13.68 0.36 -18.77
N VAL A 22 -12.93 0.38 -17.65
CA VAL A 22 -13.00 1.44 -16.64
C VAL A 22 -12.45 2.74 -17.21
N ARG A 23 -13.22 3.83 -17.10
CA ARG A 23 -12.84 5.16 -17.56
C ARG A 23 -12.71 6.14 -16.41
N TYR A 24 -11.77 7.06 -16.57
CA TYR A 24 -11.52 8.16 -15.65
C TYR A 24 -11.48 9.47 -16.45
N PRO A 25 -11.96 10.59 -15.88
CA PRO A 25 -11.84 11.88 -16.50
C PRO A 25 -10.37 12.31 -16.58
N LYS A 26 -10.04 13.21 -17.51
CA LYS A 26 -8.67 13.69 -17.70
C LYS A 26 -8.06 14.23 -16.41
N GLY A 27 -8.83 14.96 -15.60
CA GLY A 27 -8.40 15.46 -14.30
C GLY A 27 -7.91 14.36 -13.36
N MET A 28 -8.60 13.22 -13.32
CA MET A 28 -8.20 12.07 -12.51
C MET A 28 -6.94 11.37 -13.05
N LEU A 29 -6.77 11.32 -14.39
CA LEU A 29 -5.54 10.79 -15.00
C LEU A 29 -4.32 11.68 -14.67
N VAL A 30 -4.48 13.00 -14.73
CA VAL A 30 -3.43 13.97 -14.33
C VAL A 30 -3.12 13.83 -12.84
N ALA A 31 -4.15 13.76 -11.99
CA ALA A 31 -3.97 13.52 -10.57
C ALA A 31 -3.22 12.21 -10.31
N THR A 32 -3.55 11.14 -11.02
CA THR A 32 -2.88 9.84 -10.91
C THR A 32 -1.40 9.92 -11.31
N ALA A 33 -1.08 10.61 -12.41
CA ALA A 33 0.30 10.82 -12.86
C ALA A 33 1.13 11.62 -11.84
N LEU A 34 0.60 12.73 -11.33
CA LEU A 34 1.25 13.52 -10.28
C LEU A 34 1.38 12.73 -8.97
N GLY A 35 0.34 11.97 -8.63
CA GLY A 35 0.34 11.08 -7.48
C GLY A 35 1.45 10.05 -7.53
N ALA A 36 1.63 9.41 -8.68
CA ALA A 36 2.72 8.47 -8.93
C ALA A 36 4.09 9.11 -8.75
N PHE A 37 4.29 10.32 -9.30
CA PHE A 37 5.53 11.08 -9.15
C PHE A 37 5.84 11.40 -7.67
N PHE A 38 4.89 11.98 -6.94
CA PHE A 38 5.08 12.32 -5.53
C PHE A 38 5.24 11.10 -4.64
N PHE A 39 4.46 10.03 -4.89
CA PHE A 39 4.60 8.80 -4.15
C PHE A 39 6.01 8.23 -4.32
N ALA A 40 6.48 8.10 -5.55
CA ALA A 40 7.81 7.59 -5.87
C ALA A 40 8.93 8.42 -5.22
N TRP A 41 8.84 9.76 -5.30
CA TRP A 41 9.79 10.63 -4.63
C TRP A 41 9.75 10.44 -3.10
N GLY A 42 8.54 10.44 -2.53
CA GLY A 42 8.32 10.17 -1.11
C GLY A 42 8.92 8.85 -0.65
N THR A 43 8.80 7.77 -1.44
CA THR A 43 9.37 6.47 -1.07
C THR A 43 10.89 6.47 -0.99
N ARG A 44 11.56 7.28 -1.81
CA ARG A 44 13.03 7.39 -1.78
C ARG A 44 13.51 8.22 -0.61
N VAL A 45 12.84 9.34 -0.36
CA VAL A 45 13.14 10.25 0.76
C VAL A 45 12.85 9.56 2.10
N ALA A 46 11.72 8.87 2.23
CA ALA A 46 11.34 8.16 3.45
C ALA A 46 12.12 6.85 3.66
N GLY A 47 12.92 6.41 2.68
CA GLY A 47 13.67 5.14 2.77
C GLY A 47 12.79 3.89 2.64
N GLY A 48 11.55 4.02 2.18
CA GLY A 48 10.61 2.91 2.02
C GLY A 48 9.25 3.36 1.50
N CYS A 49 8.47 2.41 0.96
CA CYS A 49 7.06 2.64 0.64
C CYS A 49 6.17 2.25 1.84
N THR A 50 4.87 2.40 1.69
CA THR A 50 3.92 2.03 2.76
C THR A 50 3.91 0.55 3.08
N LEU A 51 4.22 -0.32 2.11
CA LEU A 51 4.42 -1.74 2.42
C LEU A 51 5.58 -1.93 3.41
N HIS A 52 6.68 -1.21 3.21
CA HIS A 52 7.84 -1.27 4.11
C HIS A 52 7.50 -0.71 5.49
N HIS A 53 6.96 0.52 5.56
CA HIS A 53 6.73 1.19 6.85
C HIS A 53 5.55 0.61 7.61
N LEU A 54 4.43 0.32 6.94
CA LEU A 54 3.21 -0.14 7.60
C LEU A 54 3.20 -1.66 7.81
N LEU A 55 3.49 -2.46 6.79
CA LEU A 55 3.42 -3.92 6.89
C LEU A 55 4.72 -4.57 7.37
N GLY A 56 5.86 -3.88 7.31
CA GLY A 56 7.13 -4.33 7.88
C GLY A 56 7.50 -3.59 9.17
N GLY A 57 7.47 -2.26 9.13
CA GLY A 57 7.96 -1.39 10.19
C GLY A 57 7.10 -1.37 11.44
N TRP A 58 5.77 -1.26 11.33
CA TRP A 58 4.89 -1.27 12.50
C TRP A 58 4.90 -2.60 13.28
N PRO A 59 4.83 -3.78 12.64
CA PRO A 59 5.04 -5.05 13.36
C PRO A 59 6.39 -5.13 14.06
N ALA A 60 7.44 -4.59 13.41
CA ALA A 60 8.77 -4.50 14.00
C ALA A 60 8.91 -3.42 15.09
N MET A 61 7.88 -2.60 15.33
CA MET A 61 7.93 -1.42 16.20
C MET A 61 9.07 -0.44 15.82
N ASN A 62 9.30 -0.28 14.52
CA ASN A 62 10.33 0.58 13.94
C ASN A 62 9.92 2.06 14.06
N ILE A 63 10.70 2.85 14.81
CA ILE A 63 10.39 4.25 15.17
C ILE A 63 10.27 5.13 13.93
N LYS A 64 11.16 4.98 12.95
CA LYS A 64 11.10 5.69 11.66
C LYS A 64 9.76 5.48 10.97
N SER A 65 9.32 4.23 10.91
CA SER A 65 8.09 3.85 10.21
C SER A 65 6.84 4.42 10.88
N TRP A 66 6.86 4.64 12.19
CA TRP A 66 5.81 5.37 12.88
C TRP A 66 5.75 6.84 12.48
N VAL A 67 6.89 7.52 12.47
CA VAL A 67 6.98 8.92 12.05
C VAL A 67 6.54 9.06 10.59
N VAL A 68 7.10 8.26 9.69
CA VAL A 68 6.73 8.28 8.27
C VAL A 68 5.23 8.06 8.09
N MET A 69 4.62 7.06 8.76
CA MET A 69 3.20 6.78 8.59
C MET A 69 2.27 7.82 9.23
N LEU A 70 2.70 8.48 10.31
CA LEU A 70 1.98 9.63 10.86
C LEU A 70 1.86 10.74 9.82
N PHE A 71 2.99 11.12 9.21
CA PHE A 71 3.01 12.17 8.19
C PHE A 71 2.41 11.71 6.85
N ALA A 72 2.48 10.42 6.52
CA ALA A 72 1.73 9.85 5.41
C ALA A 72 0.21 9.96 5.61
N THR A 73 -0.27 9.79 6.84
CA THR A 73 -1.70 9.99 7.14
C THR A 73 -2.11 11.44 6.88
N VAL A 74 -1.29 12.40 7.32
CA VAL A 74 -1.52 13.83 7.03
C VAL A 74 -1.50 14.10 5.52
N GLY A 75 -0.49 13.59 4.81
CA GLY A 75 -0.38 13.71 3.35
C GLY A 75 -1.60 13.13 2.62
N ALA A 76 -2.08 11.97 3.06
CA ALA A 76 -3.27 11.33 2.49
C ALA A 76 -4.53 12.19 2.69
N LEU A 77 -4.72 12.77 3.89
CA LEU A 77 -5.83 13.70 4.15
C LEU A 77 -5.76 14.92 3.22
N LEU A 78 -4.57 15.50 3.02
CA LEU A 78 -4.36 16.59 2.06
C LEU A 78 -4.69 16.17 0.62
N GLY A 79 -4.31 14.94 0.22
CA GLY A 79 -4.65 14.37 -1.08
C GLY A 79 -6.16 14.24 -1.26
N PHE A 80 -6.88 13.75 -0.24
CA PHE A 80 -8.35 13.66 -0.28
C PHE A 80 -9.02 15.03 -0.37
N LEU A 81 -8.54 16.01 0.40
CA LEU A 81 -9.04 17.39 0.32
C LEU A 81 -8.84 17.98 -1.07
N LEU A 82 -7.69 17.70 -1.71
CA LEU A 82 -7.45 18.13 -3.10
C LEU A 82 -8.39 17.44 -4.08
N LEU A 83 -8.53 16.10 -4.01
CA LEU A 83 -9.47 15.38 -4.89
C LEU A 83 -10.91 15.87 -4.70
N ARG A 84 -11.34 16.13 -3.47
CA ARG A 84 -12.65 16.71 -3.19
C ARG A 84 -12.78 18.11 -3.81
N LYS A 85 -11.79 18.99 -3.63
CA LYS A 85 -11.82 20.35 -4.19
C LYS A 85 -11.88 20.34 -5.72
N LEU A 86 -11.25 19.36 -6.35
CA LEU A 86 -11.33 19.11 -7.79
C LEU A 86 -12.56 18.30 -8.20
N ASN A 87 -13.39 17.89 -7.23
CA ASN A 87 -14.57 17.05 -7.42
C ASN A 87 -14.22 15.79 -8.23
N LEU A 88 -13.21 15.07 -7.73
CA LEU A 88 -12.69 13.80 -8.25
C LEU A 88 -12.73 12.67 -7.21
N SER A 89 -13.13 12.93 -5.96
CA SER A 89 -13.11 11.95 -4.87
C SER A 89 -14.04 10.76 -5.11
N GLN A 90 -15.10 10.95 -5.89
CA GLN A 90 -16.05 9.91 -6.31
C GLN A 90 -15.43 8.82 -7.22
N TYR A 91 -14.25 9.07 -7.79
CA TYR A 91 -13.48 8.07 -8.54
C TYR A 91 -12.57 7.22 -7.64
N PHE A 92 -12.44 7.57 -6.35
CA PHE A 92 -11.69 6.79 -5.38
C PHE A 92 -12.55 5.64 -4.87
N LYS A 93 -12.41 4.47 -5.50
CA LYS A 93 -13.12 3.23 -5.11
C LYS A 93 -12.13 2.17 -4.68
N SER A 94 -12.54 1.17 -3.90
CA SER A 94 -11.68 0.02 -3.57
C SER A 94 -11.44 -0.86 -4.80
N GLN A 95 -12.50 -1.18 -5.53
CA GLN A 95 -12.47 -1.99 -6.74
C GLN A 95 -13.68 -1.64 -7.62
N ASP A 96 -13.47 -1.70 -8.93
CA ASP A 96 -14.56 -1.63 -9.90
C ASP A 96 -14.79 -3.06 -10.39
N THR A 97 -16.03 -3.53 -10.43
CA THR A 97 -16.39 -4.74 -11.18
C THR A 97 -17.58 -4.40 -12.06
N LYS A 98 -17.67 -5.03 -13.22
CA LYS A 98 -18.56 -4.59 -14.29
C LYS A 98 -20.01 -4.69 -13.87
N TRP A 99 -20.39 -5.83 -13.29
CA TRP A 99 -21.73 -6.05 -12.74
C TRP A 99 -22.09 -4.97 -11.72
N TYR A 100 -21.21 -4.74 -10.75
CA TYR A 100 -21.42 -3.76 -9.69
C TYR A 100 -21.65 -2.33 -10.24
N VAL A 101 -20.77 -1.91 -11.14
CA VAL A 101 -20.81 -0.57 -11.73
C VAL A 101 -22.02 -0.39 -12.65
N GLU A 102 -22.43 -1.43 -13.37
CA GLU A 102 -23.66 -1.41 -14.19
C GLU A 102 -24.92 -1.23 -13.33
N GLN A 103 -25.00 -1.94 -12.19
CA GLN A 103 -26.11 -1.78 -11.25
C GLN A 103 -26.13 -0.37 -10.65
N ALA A 104 -24.98 0.15 -10.24
CA ALA A 104 -24.87 1.51 -9.75
C ALA A 104 -25.29 2.55 -10.81
N LYS A 105 -24.90 2.35 -12.08
CA LYS A 105 -25.33 3.22 -13.19
C LYS A 105 -26.83 3.17 -13.40
N ALA A 106 -27.44 1.98 -13.37
CA ALA A 106 -28.89 1.81 -13.51
C ALA A 106 -29.69 2.55 -12.42
N ARG A 107 -29.15 2.62 -11.20
CA ARG A 107 -29.74 3.39 -10.08
C ARG A 107 -29.42 4.89 -10.10
N GLY A 108 -28.52 5.32 -10.98
CA GLY A 108 -28.06 6.71 -11.04
C GLY A 108 -27.11 7.08 -9.89
N TRP A 109 -26.26 6.14 -9.45
CA TRP A 109 -25.31 6.34 -8.36
C TRP A 109 -23.93 6.79 -8.86
N ALA A 110 -23.17 7.45 -7.99
CA ALA A 110 -21.80 7.91 -8.31
C ALA A 110 -20.86 6.72 -8.57
N ASP A 111 -21.15 5.56 -7.99
CA ASP A 111 -20.46 4.31 -8.29
C ASP A 111 -20.56 3.87 -9.76
N GLY A 112 -21.52 4.39 -10.54
CA GLY A 112 -21.64 4.14 -11.99
C GLY A 112 -20.69 4.96 -12.87
N LEU A 113 -20.00 5.98 -12.33
CA LEU A 113 -19.21 6.96 -13.11
C LEU A 113 -18.07 6.38 -13.94
N THR A 114 -17.54 5.24 -13.52
CA THR A 114 -16.38 4.60 -14.14
C THR A 114 -16.75 3.74 -15.35
N LEU A 115 -18.04 3.53 -15.63
CA LEU A 115 -18.48 2.69 -16.75
C LEU A 115 -18.20 3.36 -18.09
N GLY A 116 -17.23 2.83 -18.84
CA GLY A 116 -17.06 3.18 -20.24
C GLY A 116 -18.12 2.54 -21.14
N GLU A 117 -18.72 3.31 -22.03
CA GLU A 117 -19.68 2.79 -23.03
C GLU A 117 -19.01 1.89 -24.08
N SER A 118 -17.69 2.03 -24.26
CA SER A 118 -16.91 1.21 -25.18
C SER A 118 -15.79 0.46 -24.45
N ALA A 119 -15.76 -0.85 -24.65
CA ALA A 119 -14.68 -1.73 -24.20
C ALA A 119 -13.37 -1.57 -25.00
N LYS A 120 -13.34 -0.75 -26.06
CA LYS A 120 -12.16 -0.61 -26.93
C LYS A 120 -11.05 0.19 -26.24
N PRO A 121 -9.79 -0.29 -26.21
CA PRO A 121 -8.68 0.47 -25.65
C PRO A 121 -8.52 1.82 -26.38
N SER A 122 -8.19 2.89 -25.65
CA SER A 122 -7.85 4.17 -26.28
C SER A 122 -6.42 4.16 -26.80
N MET A 123 -6.04 5.15 -27.62
CA MET A 123 -4.63 5.31 -28.04
C MET A 123 -3.68 5.42 -26.84
N LEU A 124 -4.09 6.12 -25.77
CA LEU A 124 -3.34 6.19 -24.52
C LEU A 124 -3.16 4.79 -23.90
N SER A 125 -4.21 3.96 -23.85
CA SER A 125 -4.10 2.59 -23.34
C SER A 125 -3.07 1.78 -24.13
N TRP A 126 -3.06 1.88 -25.46
CA TRP A 126 -2.07 1.20 -26.30
C TRP A 126 -0.64 1.65 -26.01
N ILE A 127 -0.40 2.96 -25.90
CA ILE A 127 0.91 3.50 -25.51
C ILE A 127 1.33 2.92 -24.16
N LEU A 128 0.41 2.90 -23.19
CA LEU A 128 0.69 2.38 -21.85
C LEU A 128 0.91 0.86 -21.83
N TYR A 129 0.27 0.08 -22.72
CA TYR A 129 0.58 -1.34 -22.88
C TYR A 129 1.99 -1.55 -23.41
N VAL A 130 2.43 -0.76 -24.38
CA VAL A 130 3.82 -0.80 -24.88
C VAL A 130 4.79 -0.47 -23.75
N VAL A 131 4.51 0.59 -22.98
CA VAL A 131 5.32 0.95 -21.80
C VAL A 131 5.38 -0.20 -20.78
N LEU A 132 4.25 -0.85 -20.48
CA LEU A 132 4.22 -2.01 -19.59
C LEU A 132 5.08 -3.16 -20.12
N VAL A 133 4.98 -3.50 -21.40
CA VAL A 133 5.80 -4.56 -22.03
C VAL A 133 7.28 -4.22 -21.92
N VAL A 134 7.66 -2.97 -22.21
CA VAL A 134 9.05 -2.51 -22.08
C VAL A 134 9.53 -2.63 -20.63
N ILE A 135 8.73 -2.18 -19.66
CA ILE A 135 9.08 -2.29 -18.23
C ILE A 135 9.24 -3.76 -17.82
N LEU A 136 8.31 -4.63 -18.20
CA LEU A 136 8.39 -6.05 -17.90
C LEU A 136 9.63 -6.69 -18.53
N ALA A 137 9.95 -6.35 -19.79
CA ALA A 137 11.16 -6.82 -20.46
C ALA A 137 12.42 -6.34 -19.74
N VAL A 138 12.48 -5.08 -19.31
CA VAL A 138 13.60 -4.54 -18.53
C VAL A 138 13.72 -5.24 -17.19
N VAL A 139 12.63 -5.42 -16.44
CA VAL A 139 12.68 -6.09 -15.12
C VAL A 139 13.07 -7.56 -15.25
N LEU A 140 12.56 -8.26 -16.27
CA LEU A 140 12.96 -9.64 -16.57
C LEU A 140 14.43 -9.70 -16.97
N TYR A 141 14.88 -8.81 -17.86
CA TYR A 141 16.29 -8.70 -18.23
C TYR A 141 17.15 -8.46 -16.99
N MET A 142 16.77 -7.53 -16.12
CA MET A 142 17.51 -7.27 -14.86
C MET A 142 17.47 -8.47 -13.91
N ALA A 143 16.39 -9.24 -13.87
CA ALA A 143 16.30 -10.44 -13.06
C ALA A 143 17.23 -11.55 -13.56
N PHE A 144 17.41 -11.70 -14.87
CA PHE A 144 18.25 -12.73 -15.48
C PHE A 144 19.72 -12.30 -15.70
N ALA A 145 19.94 -11.03 -16.04
CA ALA A 145 21.25 -10.44 -16.38
C ALA A 145 21.84 -9.57 -15.25
N GLY A 146 21.22 -9.58 -14.06
CA GLY A 146 21.44 -8.63 -12.96
C GLY A 146 22.88 -8.46 -12.48
N ASN A 147 23.77 -9.41 -12.75
CA ASN A 147 25.20 -9.28 -12.46
C ASN A 147 25.81 -8.04 -13.14
N ASN A 148 25.58 -7.86 -14.44
CA ASN A 148 26.20 -6.74 -15.17
C ASN A 148 25.58 -5.40 -14.78
N TYR A 149 24.26 -5.35 -14.58
CA TYR A 149 23.58 -4.12 -14.21
C TYR A 149 23.93 -3.64 -12.79
N ALA A 150 23.96 -4.55 -11.79
CA ALA A 150 24.36 -4.20 -10.44
C ALA A 150 25.82 -3.74 -10.37
N ILE A 151 26.70 -4.35 -11.18
CA ILE A 151 28.10 -3.91 -11.36
C ILE A 151 28.17 -2.53 -11.99
N MET A 152 27.44 -2.30 -13.09
CA MET A 152 27.43 -1.01 -13.80
C MET A 152 26.83 0.14 -12.98
N MET A 153 25.87 -0.15 -12.09
CA MET A 153 25.31 0.84 -11.17
C MET A 153 26.18 1.10 -9.92
N GLY A 154 27.36 0.47 -9.82
CA GLY A 154 28.23 0.56 -8.65
C GLY A 154 27.66 -0.12 -7.40
N TRP A 155 26.58 -0.90 -7.53
CA TRP A 155 25.96 -1.63 -6.42
C TRP A 155 26.67 -2.97 -6.15
N ALA A 156 27.50 -3.44 -7.07
CA ALA A 156 28.15 -4.74 -6.95
C ALA A 156 29.18 -4.82 -5.83
N GLU A 157 29.88 -3.74 -5.46
CA GLU A 157 30.77 -3.81 -4.29
C GLU A 157 29.97 -4.01 -2.99
N THR A 158 28.79 -3.41 -2.89
CA THR A 158 27.90 -3.56 -1.73
C THR A 158 27.14 -4.88 -1.76
N LEU A 159 26.69 -5.33 -2.93
CA LEU A 159 25.95 -6.58 -3.12
C LEU A 159 26.88 -7.80 -3.04
N ALA A 160 28.03 -7.81 -3.71
CA ALA A 160 28.98 -8.94 -3.70
C ALA A 160 29.51 -9.26 -2.29
N LYS A 161 29.54 -8.26 -1.40
CA LYS A 161 29.91 -8.43 0.02
C LYS A 161 28.76 -8.95 0.90
N THR A 162 27.52 -8.92 0.44
CA THR A 162 26.39 -9.52 1.15
C THR A 162 26.20 -10.99 0.73
N LYS A 163 26.21 -11.92 1.69
CA LYS A 163 25.87 -13.34 1.46
C LYS A 163 24.54 -13.52 0.72
N MET A 164 23.60 -12.58 0.90
CA MET A 164 22.29 -12.57 0.25
C MET A 164 22.40 -12.45 -1.28
N ALA A 165 23.39 -11.70 -1.78
CA ALA A 165 23.68 -11.62 -3.20
C ALA A 165 24.43 -12.87 -3.69
N GLY A 166 25.45 -13.38 -2.97
CA GLY A 166 26.11 -14.64 -3.36
C GLY A 166 25.14 -15.83 -3.53
N VAL A 167 24.05 -15.84 -2.76
CA VAL A 167 22.98 -16.83 -2.84
C VAL A 167 22.01 -16.53 -4.00
N MET A 168 21.59 -15.28 -4.23
CA MET A 168 20.75 -14.91 -5.39
C MET A 168 21.45 -14.96 -6.76
N LEU A 169 22.78 -14.77 -6.80
CA LEU A 169 23.55 -14.50 -8.01
C LEU A 169 24.23 -15.73 -8.64
N THR A 170 24.19 -16.92 -8.01
CA THR A 170 24.94 -18.12 -8.45
C THR A 170 24.12 -19.16 -9.22
N GLY A 171 22.87 -18.86 -9.61
CA GLY A 171 22.01 -19.81 -10.34
C GLY A 171 21.48 -20.99 -9.51
N LYS A 172 22.00 -21.22 -8.29
CA LYS A 172 21.54 -22.24 -7.34
C LYS A 172 20.26 -21.85 -6.57
N ASN A 173 19.55 -20.81 -7.02
CA ASN A 173 18.53 -20.12 -6.25
C ASN A 173 17.14 -20.11 -6.87
N LEU A 174 16.89 -20.98 -7.84
CA LEU A 174 15.56 -21.21 -8.40
C LEU A 174 14.49 -21.40 -7.29
N PRO A 175 14.74 -22.13 -6.18
CA PRO A 175 13.77 -22.22 -5.08
C PRO A 175 13.40 -20.87 -4.46
N ASN A 176 14.37 -19.97 -4.26
CA ASN A 176 14.12 -18.64 -3.70
C ASN A 176 13.38 -17.72 -4.67
N ILE A 177 13.73 -17.76 -5.96
CA ILE A 177 13.01 -17.03 -7.01
C ILE A 177 11.55 -17.52 -7.06
N LEU A 178 11.34 -18.85 -7.08
CA LEU A 178 10.01 -19.45 -7.07
C LEU A 178 9.23 -19.06 -5.80
N MET A 179 9.87 -19.09 -4.63
CA MET A 179 9.23 -18.64 -3.39
C MET A 179 8.80 -17.17 -3.46
N LEU A 180 9.67 -16.27 -3.90
CA LEU A 180 9.33 -14.85 -4.06
C LEU A 180 8.24 -14.64 -5.12
N MET A 181 8.23 -15.45 -6.18
CA MET A 181 7.18 -15.45 -7.19
C MET A 181 5.84 -15.93 -6.62
N ILE A 182 5.84 -16.99 -5.80
CA ILE A 182 4.65 -17.50 -5.10
C ILE A 182 4.11 -16.44 -4.14
N VAL A 183 4.98 -15.87 -3.30
CA VAL A 183 4.60 -14.78 -2.38
C VAL A 183 4.03 -13.61 -3.17
N GLY A 184 4.69 -13.21 -4.26
CA GLY A 184 4.20 -12.17 -5.17
C GLY A 184 2.84 -12.52 -5.78
N ALA A 185 2.63 -13.76 -6.20
CA ALA A 185 1.39 -14.22 -6.82
C ALA A 185 0.21 -14.21 -5.85
N LEU A 186 0.39 -14.78 -4.65
CA LEU A 186 -0.62 -14.74 -3.58
C LEU A 186 -1.01 -13.32 -3.22
N LEU A 187 -0.01 -12.46 -3.17
CA LEU A 187 -0.15 -11.05 -2.90
C LEU A 187 -0.92 -10.34 -4.05
N GLY A 188 -0.59 -10.61 -5.31
CA GLY A 188 -1.30 -10.08 -6.49
C GLY A 188 -2.77 -10.50 -6.56
N ILE A 189 -3.07 -11.78 -6.33
CA ILE A 189 -4.45 -12.31 -6.28
C ILE A 189 -5.23 -11.61 -5.16
N SER A 190 -4.64 -11.51 -3.97
CA SER A 190 -5.28 -10.88 -2.81
C SER A 190 -5.68 -9.43 -3.11
N VAL A 191 -4.80 -8.62 -3.70
CA VAL A 191 -5.14 -7.24 -4.06
C VAL A 191 -6.13 -7.16 -5.21
N ALA A 192 -5.98 -8.01 -6.22
CA ALA A 192 -6.89 -8.03 -7.35
C ALA A 192 -8.33 -8.41 -6.94
N LYS A 193 -8.50 -9.18 -5.87
CA LYS A 193 -9.82 -9.54 -5.31
C LYS A 193 -10.41 -8.55 -4.30
N THR A 194 -9.56 -7.90 -3.52
CA THR A 194 -10.01 -7.07 -2.39
C THR A 194 -10.00 -5.59 -2.71
N GLY A 195 -9.17 -5.16 -3.66
CA GLY A 195 -8.88 -3.75 -3.87
C GLY A 195 -8.18 -3.08 -2.69
N PHE A 196 -7.64 -3.86 -1.75
CA PHE A 196 -7.06 -3.36 -0.50
C PHE A 196 -5.81 -2.50 -0.77
N GLY A 197 -5.76 -1.34 -0.11
CA GLY A 197 -4.58 -0.48 -0.02
C GLY A 197 -4.16 -0.33 1.43
N THR A 198 -2.86 -0.28 1.68
CA THR A 198 -2.27 -0.24 3.02
C THR A 198 -2.68 1.00 3.83
N GLU A 199 -2.72 2.17 3.18
CA GLU A 199 -3.05 3.46 3.80
C GLU A 199 -4.52 3.55 4.18
N CYS A 200 -5.39 2.86 3.41
CA CYS A 200 -6.79 2.72 3.77
C CYS A 200 -6.91 2.13 5.17
N GLY A 201 -6.05 1.19 5.58
CA GLY A 201 -6.08 0.60 6.93
C GLY A 201 -5.93 1.61 8.07
N ILE A 202 -5.15 2.69 7.88
CA ILE A 202 -4.93 3.70 8.92
C ILE A 202 -6.10 4.68 8.97
N ILE A 203 -6.48 5.25 7.82
CA ILE A 203 -7.56 6.25 7.76
C ILE A 203 -8.93 5.64 8.06
N ASN A 204 -9.07 4.32 7.88
CA ASN A 204 -10.30 3.58 8.07
C ASN A 204 -10.85 3.69 9.49
N PHE A 205 -9.99 3.80 10.52
CA PHE A 205 -10.46 4.01 11.89
C PHE A 205 -11.24 5.31 12.03
N GLU A 206 -10.68 6.42 11.55
CA GLU A 206 -11.29 7.76 11.69
C GLU A 206 -12.50 7.91 10.77
N LEU A 207 -12.34 7.56 9.48
CA LEU A 207 -13.42 7.67 8.49
C LEU A 207 -14.59 6.73 8.80
N GLY A 208 -14.31 5.49 9.22
CA GLY A 208 -15.34 4.55 9.64
C GLY A 208 -16.14 5.09 10.84
N ARG A 209 -15.47 5.71 11.81
CA ARG A 209 -16.12 6.30 12.99
C ARG A 209 -16.94 7.53 12.64
N GLU A 210 -16.47 8.36 11.71
CA GLU A 210 -17.25 9.51 11.21
C GLU A 210 -18.52 9.04 10.50
N MET A 211 -18.41 8.04 9.62
CA MET A 211 -19.55 7.47 8.88
C MET A 211 -20.57 6.78 9.79
N GLU A 212 -20.14 6.13 10.88
CA GLU A 212 -21.05 5.57 11.88
C GLU A 212 -21.92 6.63 12.57
N LYS A 213 -21.39 7.85 12.76
CA LYS A 213 -22.10 8.94 13.44
C LYS A 213 -23.08 9.67 12.52
N GLY A 214 -22.77 9.73 11.23
CA GLY A 214 -23.57 10.44 10.22
C GLY A 214 -23.00 10.20 8.83
N GLU A 215 -23.45 9.12 8.18
CA GLU A 215 -22.96 8.72 6.87
C GLU A 215 -23.29 9.73 5.77
N ASP A 216 -24.44 10.39 5.85
CA ASP A 216 -24.89 11.47 4.97
C ASP A 216 -23.93 12.67 5.05
N VAL A 217 -23.65 13.14 6.26
CA VAL A 217 -22.73 14.25 6.51
C VAL A 217 -21.32 13.90 6.04
N ALA A 218 -20.83 12.69 6.37
CA ALA A 218 -19.53 12.21 5.95
C ALA A 218 -19.44 12.11 4.41
N ALA A 219 -20.47 11.59 3.76
CA ALA A 219 -20.49 11.45 2.30
C ALA A 219 -20.45 12.80 1.60
N GLN A 220 -21.24 13.78 2.04
CA GLN A 220 -21.20 15.14 1.49
C GLN A 220 -19.87 15.84 1.78
N ARG A 221 -19.30 15.59 2.97
CA ARG A 221 -18.00 16.13 3.37
C ARG A 221 -16.86 15.56 2.54
N TRP A 222 -16.94 14.32 2.07
CA TRP A 222 -15.80 13.70 1.40
C TRP A 222 -16.04 13.42 -0.09
N GLY A 223 -17.28 13.54 -0.56
CA GLY A 223 -17.69 13.16 -1.92
C GLY A 223 -17.40 11.68 -2.21
N MET A 224 -17.47 10.82 -1.19
CA MET A 224 -17.10 9.41 -1.30
C MET A 224 -18.28 8.59 -1.82
N PRO A 225 -18.04 7.71 -2.81
CA PRO A 225 -19.11 6.87 -3.35
C PRO A 225 -19.47 5.77 -2.33
N PHE A 226 -20.67 5.20 -2.45
CA PHE A 226 -21.18 4.22 -1.51
C PHE A 226 -20.28 2.97 -1.37
N SER A 227 -19.64 2.49 -2.44
CA SER A 227 -18.66 1.39 -2.34
C SER A 227 -17.56 1.69 -1.32
N LEU A 228 -16.92 2.86 -1.43
CA LEU A 228 -15.84 3.26 -0.55
C LEU A 228 -16.36 3.45 0.88
N ARG A 229 -17.54 4.09 1.05
CA ARG A 229 -18.16 4.27 2.36
C ARG A 229 -18.43 2.93 3.04
N THR A 230 -18.87 1.94 2.27
CA THR A 230 -19.11 0.58 2.77
C THR A 230 -17.83 -0.09 3.23
N VAL A 231 -16.75 0.00 2.46
CA VAL A 231 -15.44 -0.51 2.89
C VAL A 231 -14.99 0.23 4.15
N MET A 232 -15.19 1.54 4.23
CA MET A 232 -14.76 2.31 5.40
C MET A 232 -15.55 1.95 6.67
N ILE A 233 -16.88 1.87 6.60
CA ILE A 233 -17.70 1.53 7.77
C ILE A 233 -17.57 0.07 8.19
N SER A 234 -17.13 -0.82 7.28
CA SER A 234 -16.90 -2.24 7.57
C SER A 234 -15.69 -2.49 8.47
N TYR A 235 -14.83 -1.50 8.67
CA TYR A 235 -13.52 -1.64 9.31
C TYR A 235 -12.62 -2.77 8.75
N GLN A 236 -12.93 -3.32 7.57
CA GLN A 236 -12.16 -4.41 6.96
C GLN A 236 -10.70 -4.03 6.73
N PRO A 237 -10.38 -2.82 6.21
CA PRO A 237 -8.99 -2.43 6.05
C PRO A 237 -8.20 -2.43 7.36
N LEU A 238 -8.79 -1.94 8.45
CA LEU A 238 -8.18 -1.95 9.77
C LEU A 238 -8.08 -3.37 10.35
N ALA A 239 -9.09 -4.21 10.13
CA ALA A 239 -9.06 -5.61 10.53
C ALA A 239 -7.90 -6.35 9.84
N ALA A 240 -7.78 -6.24 8.52
CA ALA A 240 -6.70 -6.85 7.75
C ALA A 240 -5.32 -6.36 8.23
N LEU A 241 -5.18 -5.05 8.50
CA LEU A 241 -3.97 -4.47 9.05
C LEU A 241 -3.64 -5.04 10.44
N GLY A 242 -4.63 -5.12 11.34
CA GLY A 242 -4.43 -5.66 12.68
C GLY A 242 -4.08 -7.15 12.69
N LEU A 243 -4.69 -7.94 11.80
CA LEU A 243 -4.33 -9.35 11.68
C LEU A 243 -2.88 -9.49 11.19
N HIS A 244 -2.51 -8.75 10.14
CA HIS A 244 -1.15 -8.79 9.60
C HIS A 244 -0.12 -8.37 10.65
N ILE A 245 -0.32 -7.21 11.30
CA ILE A 245 0.62 -6.72 12.30
C ILE A 245 0.70 -7.68 13.49
N GLY A 246 -0.44 -8.17 13.97
CA GLY A 246 -0.49 -9.14 15.07
C GLY A 246 0.29 -10.41 14.77
N LEU A 247 0.09 -11.01 13.58
CA LEU A 247 0.79 -12.23 13.18
C LEU A 247 2.28 -12.01 12.98
N VAL A 248 2.69 -10.95 12.28
CA VAL A 248 4.11 -10.67 12.03
C VAL A 248 4.82 -10.30 13.32
N ALA A 249 4.21 -9.50 14.19
CA ALA A 249 4.76 -9.18 15.50
C ALA A 249 4.91 -10.44 16.38
N LEU A 250 3.95 -11.37 16.32
CA LEU A 250 4.04 -12.65 17.03
C LEU A 250 5.20 -13.51 16.51
N VAL A 251 5.34 -13.63 15.18
CA VAL A 251 6.47 -14.35 14.56
C VAL A 251 7.80 -13.70 14.96
N MET A 252 7.88 -12.37 14.97
CA MET A 252 9.05 -11.63 15.44
C MET A 252 9.33 -11.87 16.93
N ALA A 253 8.31 -11.88 17.78
CA ALA A 253 8.44 -12.18 19.21
C ALA A 253 9.00 -13.60 19.43
N ILE A 254 8.48 -14.60 18.72
CA ILE A 254 8.97 -15.99 18.76
C ILE A 254 10.41 -16.06 18.23
N GLY A 255 10.67 -15.44 17.08
CA GLY A 255 12.00 -15.32 16.48
C GLY A 255 13.03 -14.75 17.46
N PHE A 256 12.64 -13.71 18.19
CA PHE A 256 13.50 -13.05 19.15
C PHE A 256 13.68 -13.86 20.44
N ALA A 257 12.60 -14.40 20.99
CA ALA A 257 12.63 -15.20 22.21
C ALA A 257 13.53 -16.44 22.04
N PHE A 258 13.29 -17.23 20.98
CA PHE A 258 13.87 -18.56 20.83
C PHE A 258 15.11 -18.61 19.94
N PHE A 259 15.24 -17.70 18.97
CA PHE A 259 16.27 -17.80 17.94
C PHE A 259 17.26 -16.62 17.91
N ASN A 260 17.09 -15.62 18.80
CA ASN A 260 17.92 -14.41 18.83
C ASN A 260 17.97 -13.66 17.48
N ILE A 261 16.91 -13.76 16.65
CA ILE A 261 16.92 -13.25 15.26
C ILE A 261 16.92 -11.72 15.17
N MET A 262 16.57 -11.00 16.25
CA MET A 262 16.52 -9.54 16.23
C MET A 262 17.26 -8.91 17.40
N GLU A 263 18.51 -8.56 17.19
CA GLU A 263 19.00 -7.33 17.80
C GLU A 263 19.25 -6.35 16.67
N GLY A 264 18.55 -5.20 16.68
CA GLY A 264 19.01 -3.93 16.10
C GLY A 264 20.51 -3.67 16.34
N HIS A 265 21.07 -4.29 17.36
CA HIS A 265 22.49 -4.32 17.65
C HIS A 265 23.26 -5.48 17.04
N ASN A 266 22.74 -6.70 16.85
CA ASN A 266 23.58 -7.79 16.34
C ASN A 266 23.80 -7.78 14.84
N TRP A 267 22.93 -7.30 13.96
CA TRP A 267 23.36 -7.08 12.56
C TRP A 267 24.33 -5.89 12.44
N ALA A 268 24.38 -5.06 13.48
CA ALA A 268 25.23 -3.90 13.63
C ALA A 268 26.29 -4.05 14.75
N THR A 269 26.62 -5.27 15.20
CA THR A 269 27.76 -5.47 16.10
C THR A 269 28.96 -5.79 15.23
N GLU A 270 30.11 -5.23 15.59
CA GLU A 270 31.38 -5.58 14.93
C GLU A 270 31.57 -7.10 14.88
N ALA A 271 31.08 -7.86 15.87
CA ALA A 271 31.18 -9.32 15.91
C ALA A 271 30.36 -10.04 14.83
N PHE A 272 29.12 -9.63 14.56
CA PHE A 272 28.31 -10.22 13.48
C PHE A 272 28.72 -9.68 12.12
N ALA A 273 29.04 -8.38 12.02
CA ALA A 273 29.58 -7.78 10.81
C ALA A 273 30.89 -8.49 10.44
N ALA A 274 31.84 -8.65 11.36
CA ALA A 274 33.06 -9.42 11.15
C ALA A 274 32.79 -10.88 10.75
N LYS A 275 31.73 -11.51 11.29
CA LYS A 275 31.41 -12.93 11.04
C LYS A 275 30.63 -13.19 9.74
N TYR A 276 29.79 -12.26 9.29
CA TYR A 276 28.82 -12.51 8.22
C TYR A 276 28.81 -11.50 7.06
N VAL A 277 29.38 -10.30 7.24
CA VAL A 277 29.22 -9.18 6.28
C VAL A 277 30.52 -8.41 5.97
N GLY A 278 31.58 -8.62 6.75
CA GLY A 278 32.85 -7.88 6.73
C GLY A 278 32.86 -6.63 7.62
N PRO A 279 34.03 -6.25 8.20
CA PRO A 279 34.18 -5.09 9.11
C PRO A 279 33.90 -3.73 8.44
N GLU A 280 33.92 -3.68 7.11
CA GLU A 280 33.65 -2.47 6.32
C GLU A 280 32.15 -2.21 6.07
N PHE A 281 31.26 -3.16 6.38
CA PHE A 281 29.81 -3.02 6.13
C PHE A 281 29.20 -1.82 6.88
N HIS A 282 29.74 -1.51 8.06
CA HIS A 282 29.37 -0.34 8.86
C HIS A 282 29.67 1.00 8.20
N LYS A 283 30.64 1.06 7.27
CA LYS A 283 31.11 2.31 6.67
C LYS A 283 30.47 2.61 5.30
N ILE A 284 29.91 1.61 4.63
CA ILE A 284 29.54 1.70 3.19
C ILE A 284 28.04 1.45 2.95
N GLY A 285 27.26 1.18 4.00
CA GLY A 285 25.87 0.74 3.86
C GLY A 285 24.89 1.86 3.52
N ALA A 286 24.54 2.02 2.25
CA ALA A 286 23.32 2.74 1.83
C ALA A 286 22.04 2.18 2.50
N GLY A 287 22.09 0.97 3.08
CA GLY A 287 21.05 0.43 3.96
C GLY A 287 20.99 1.12 5.33
N HIS A 288 22.12 1.53 5.90
CA HIS A 288 22.16 2.20 7.21
C HIS A 288 21.62 3.63 7.14
N ILE A 289 21.96 4.39 6.10
CA ILE A 289 21.42 5.77 5.92
C ILE A 289 19.91 5.74 5.67
N ARG A 290 19.39 4.73 4.93
CA ARG A 290 17.95 4.59 4.71
C ARG A 290 17.19 4.10 5.94
N GLU A 291 17.86 3.39 6.84
CA GLU A 291 17.29 2.95 8.12
C GLU A 291 17.52 3.98 9.25
N GLN A 292 18.38 4.97 9.03
CA GLN A 292 18.53 6.11 9.92
C GLN A 292 17.22 6.91 9.97
N THR A 293 16.80 7.16 11.19
CA THR A 293 15.67 7.97 11.59
C THR A 293 16.04 9.44 11.40
N THR A 294 15.57 10.08 10.34
CA THR A 294 16.01 11.42 9.95
C THR A 294 14.78 12.31 9.83
N LEU A 295 14.56 13.16 10.84
CA LEU A 295 13.24 13.70 11.09
C LEU A 295 12.69 14.51 9.90
N PRO A 296 13.47 15.41 9.25
CA PRO A 296 12.96 16.17 8.12
C PRO A 296 12.60 15.30 6.91
N MET A 297 13.36 14.22 6.68
CA MET A 297 13.14 13.30 5.56
C MET A 297 11.96 12.37 5.83
N ASP A 298 11.83 11.88 7.05
CA ASP A 298 10.72 11.02 7.44
C ASP A 298 9.39 11.81 7.39
N ILE A 299 9.41 13.09 7.79
CA ILE A 299 8.29 14.03 7.65
C ILE A 299 7.97 14.30 6.18
N PHE A 300 8.95 14.81 5.42
CA PHE A 300 8.75 15.24 4.05
C PHE A 300 8.39 14.05 3.14
N GLY A 301 9.16 12.97 3.25
CA GLY A 301 8.94 11.72 2.53
C GLY A 301 7.59 11.10 2.89
N GLY A 302 7.22 11.08 4.19
CA GLY A 302 5.91 10.64 4.65
C GLY A 302 4.78 11.44 4.01
N LEU A 303 4.83 12.77 4.08
CA LEU A 303 3.82 13.65 3.46
C LEU A 303 3.63 13.37 1.96
N LEU A 304 4.73 13.32 1.20
CA LEU A 304 4.70 13.04 -0.23
C LEU A 304 4.14 11.65 -0.55
N LEU A 305 4.54 10.64 0.23
CA LEU A 305 4.09 9.27 0.08
C LEU A 305 2.58 9.14 0.34
N GLY A 306 2.08 9.76 1.41
CA GLY A 306 0.65 9.78 1.73
C GLY A 306 -0.19 10.52 0.68
N PHE A 307 0.27 11.71 0.29
CA PHE A 307 -0.37 12.54 -0.73
C PHE A 307 -0.42 11.81 -2.08
N GLY A 308 0.72 11.26 -2.50
CA GLY A 308 0.83 10.52 -3.75
C GLY A 308 -0.07 9.29 -3.80
N THR A 309 -0.17 8.54 -2.69
CA THR A 309 -1.05 7.37 -2.56
C THR A 309 -2.49 7.70 -2.93
N VAL A 310 -3.03 8.78 -2.36
CA VAL A 310 -4.44 9.13 -2.57
C VAL A 310 -4.68 9.55 -4.01
N LEU A 311 -3.79 10.38 -4.56
CA LEU A 311 -3.91 10.84 -5.94
C LEU A 311 -3.77 9.72 -6.97
N MET A 312 -2.95 8.70 -6.69
CA MET A 312 -2.78 7.53 -7.56
C MET A 312 -3.73 6.37 -7.26
N LEU A 313 -4.79 6.61 -6.48
CA LEU A 313 -5.82 5.63 -6.14
C LEU A 313 -5.28 4.38 -5.44
N GLY A 314 -4.33 4.55 -4.51
CA GLY A 314 -3.79 3.47 -3.69
C GLY A 314 -2.27 3.47 -3.59
N CYS A 315 -1.73 2.53 -2.84
CA CYS A 315 -0.28 2.34 -2.73
C CYS A 315 0.33 1.72 -3.99
N GLU A 316 1.66 1.73 -4.08
CA GLU A 316 2.42 1.03 -5.12
C GLU A 316 1.98 -0.43 -5.24
N PHE A 317 1.80 -1.10 -4.10
CA PHE A 317 1.44 -2.50 -4.06
C PHE A 317 0.04 -2.77 -4.67
N ARG A 318 -0.95 -1.96 -4.29
CA ARG A 318 -2.30 -2.00 -4.87
C ARG A 318 -2.27 -1.77 -6.38
N ASN A 319 -1.39 -0.88 -6.83
CA ASN A 319 -1.25 -0.53 -8.24
C ASN A 319 -0.58 -1.62 -9.08
N TYR A 320 0.20 -2.55 -8.51
CA TYR A 320 0.55 -3.77 -9.23
C TYR A 320 -0.69 -4.58 -9.58
N GLY A 321 -1.59 -4.83 -8.62
CA GLY A 321 -2.84 -5.54 -8.90
C GLY A 321 -3.68 -4.81 -9.95
N ARG A 322 -3.85 -3.49 -9.82
CA ARG A 322 -4.58 -2.67 -10.81
C ARG A 322 -3.94 -2.71 -12.21
N THR A 323 -2.62 -2.79 -12.29
CA THR A 323 -1.89 -2.94 -13.56
C THR A 323 -2.17 -4.31 -14.18
N GLY A 324 -2.13 -5.39 -13.40
CA GLY A 324 -2.48 -6.74 -13.87
C GLY A 324 -3.93 -6.83 -14.35
N LEU A 325 -4.84 -6.11 -13.68
CA LEU A 325 -6.25 -5.97 -14.08
C LEU A 325 -6.44 -5.02 -15.29
N LEU A 326 -5.39 -4.39 -15.81
CA LEU A 326 -5.40 -3.44 -16.94
C LEU A 326 -6.20 -2.15 -16.71
N TYR A 327 -6.27 -1.65 -15.48
CA TYR A 327 -6.76 -0.29 -15.23
C TYR A 327 -5.87 0.73 -15.95
N VAL A 328 -6.45 1.68 -16.68
CA VAL A 328 -5.69 2.76 -17.31
C VAL A 328 -4.88 3.58 -16.29
N THR A 329 -5.44 3.81 -15.10
CA THR A 329 -4.72 4.48 -14.00
C THR A 329 -3.59 3.61 -13.45
N GLY A 330 -3.77 2.29 -13.33
CA GLY A 330 -2.70 1.38 -12.90
C GLY A 330 -1.52 1.39 -13.87
N LEU A 331 -1.81 1.40 -15.18
CA LEU A 331 -0.78 1.45 -16.22
C LEU A 331 -0.08 2.82 -16.29
N LEU A 332 -0.83 3.91 -16.11
CA LEU A 332 -0.33 5.28 -16.18
C LEU A 332 0.69 5.60 -15.09
N ILE A 333 0.59 4.95 -13.93
CA ILE A 333 1.46 5.22 -12.77
C ILE A 333 2.93 4.97 -13.09
N TRP A 334 3.27 3.88 -13.79
CA TRP A 334 4.66 3.45 -13.95
C TRP A 334 5.61 4.49 -14.55
N PRO A 335 5.34 5.11 -15.72
CA PRO A 335 6.25 6.10 -16.28
C PRO A 335 6.50 7.27 -15.31
N PHE A 336 5.45 7.76 -14.64
CA PHE A 336 5.56 8.88 -13.70
C PHE A 336 6.19 8.47 -12.36
N PHE A 337 6.02 7.22 -11.95
CA PHE A 337 6.69 6.65 -10.80
C PHE A 337 8.21 6.64 -11.02
N TYR A 338 8.69 6.25 -12.21
CA TYR A 338 10.11 6.34 -12.54
C TYR A 338 10.61 7.79 -12.60
N LEU A 339 9.81 8.72 -13.14
CA LEU A 339 10.16 10.15 -13.10
C LEU A 339 10.26 10.67 -11.66
N GLY A 340 9.40 10.20 -10.76
CA GLY A 340 9.44 10.53 -9.33
C GLY A 340 10.70 10.06 -8.63
N TYR A 341 11.46 9.12 -9.19
CA TYR A 341 12.76 8.71 -8.63
C TYR A 341 13.90 9.67 -9.01
N LEU A 342 13.74 10.47 -10.06
CA LEU A 342 14.80 11.34 -10.57
C LEU A 342 15.25 12.40 -9.55
N PRO A 343 14.38 13.12 -8.81
CA PRO A 343 14.82 14.12 -7.83
C PRO A 343 15.78 13.56 -6.78
N TYR A 344 15.55 12.32 -6.32
CA TYR A 344 16.48 11.67 -5.39
C TYR A 344 17.75 11.18 -6.09
N THR A 345 17.60 10.56 -7.27
CA THR A 345 18.72 9.93 -7.98
C THR A 345 19.72 10.96 -8.51
N LEU A 346 19.24 12.11 -9.02
CA LEU A 346 20.08 13.17 -9.57
C LEU A 346 20.75 14.03 -8.50
N ALA A 347 20.17 14.11 -7.30
CA ALA A 347 20.70 14.89 -6.18
C ALA A 347 21.04 13.99 -4.97
N ARG A 348 21.56 12.79 -5.24
CA ARG A 348 21.76 11.76 -4.22
C ARG A 348 22.61 12.24 -3.05
N ASP A 349 23.75 12.86 -3.32
CA ASP A 349 24.69 13.31 -2.28
C ASP A 349 24.05 14.35 -1.35
N PHE A 350 23.18 15.21 -1.88
CA PHE A 350 22.41 16.16 -1.09
C PHE A 350 21.46 15.43 -0.13
N TRP A 351 20.68 14.47 -0.63
CA TRP A 351 19.72 13.74 0.20
C TRP A 351 20.41 12.84 1.23
N ASP A 352 21.45 12.12 0.81
CA ASP A 352 22.23 11.23 1.68
C ASP A 352 22.99 12.04 2.75
N GLY A 353 23.53 13.22 2.39
CA GLY A 353 24.15 14.16 3.34
C GLY A 353 23.14 14.73 4.34
N LEU A 354 21.94 15.10 3.89
CA LEU A 354 20.88 15.60 4.76
C LEU A 354 20.40 14.52 5.75
N MET A 355 20.28 13.27 5.29
CA MET A 355 19.94 12.13 6.15
C MET A 355 21.03 11.91 7.21
N ALA A 356 22.30 11.85 6.81
CA ALA A 356 23.40 11.62 7.74
C ALA A 356 23.53 12.72 8.81
N ALA A 357 23.15 13.96 8.51
CA ALA A 357 23.34 15.11 9.39
C ALA A 357 22.30 15.21 10.53
N MET A 358 21.13 14.56 10.43
CA MET A 358 20.01 14.81 11.36
C MET A 358 19.34 13.53 11.92
N PRO A 359 20.10 12.60 12.53
CA PRO A 359 19.49 11.47 13.23
C PRO A 359 18.76 11.93 14.50
N TYR A 360 17.53 11.45 14.72
CA TYR A 360 16.75 11.83 15.93
C TYR A 360 16.64 10.73 17.01
N THR A 361 17.12 9.51 16.75
CA THR A 361 17.19 8.45 17.77
C THR A 361 18.43 7.56 17.55
N PRO A 362 19.09 7.10 18.63
CA PRO A 362 20.23 6.19 18.55
C PRO A 362 19.81 4.74 18.24
N THR A 363 18.51 4.43 18.30
CA THR A 363 17.97 3.10 18.02
C THR A 363 16.79 3.17 17.06
N THR A 364 16.60 2.10 16.30
CA THR A 364 15.57 1.99 15.28
C THR A 364 14.24 1.47 15.83
N PHE A 365 14.21 0.83 17.01
CA PHE A 365 13.04 0.10 17.51
C PHE A 365 12.61 0.52 18.93
N PHE A 366 11.29 0.64 19.15
CA PHE A 366 10.73 1.02 20.46
C PHE A 366 11.14 0.10 21.62
N PRO A 367 11.13 -1.25 21.50
CA PRO A 367 11.50 -2.10 22.62
C PRO A 367 12.94 -1.87 23.08
N ALA A 368 13.86 -1.68 22.13
CA ALA A 368 15.25 -1.35 22.42
C ALA A 368 15.41 0.04 23.05
N LEU A 369 14.56 1.00 22.67
CA LEU A 369 14.50 2.33 23.28
C LEU A 369 13.98 2.27 24.73
N ILE A 370 12.96 1.47 24.99
CA ILE A 370 12.29 1.36 26.29
C ILE A 370 13.11 0.53 27.29
N ALA A 371 13.71 -0.58 26.83
CA ALA A 371 14.40 -1.54 27.68
C ALA A 371 15.77 -1.92 27.08
N PRO A 372 16.73 -0.97 27.01
CA PRO A 372 18.04 -1.22 26.42
C PRO A 372 18.77 -2.35 27.16
N GLY A 373 19.32 -3.31 26.41
CA GLY A 373 20.05 -4.46 26.94
C GLY A 373 19.21 -5.52 27.66
N ASN A 374 17.91 -5.29 27.90
CA ASN A 374 17.04 -6.27 28.57
C ASN A 374 16.18 -7.04 27.55
N LYS A 375 16.73 -8.15 27.05
CA LYS A 375 16.06 -9.03 26.09
C LYS A 375 14.68 -9.47 26.56
N THR A 376 14.54 -9.86 27.83
CA THR A 376 13.28 -10.39 28.38
C THR A 376 12.17 -9.35 28.31
N ILE A 377 12.44 -8.11 28.75
CA ILE A 377 11.45 -7.04 28.69
C ILE A 377 11.10 -6.71 27.24
N GLN A 378 12.09 -6.67 26.34
CA GLN A 378 11.85 -6.43 24.92
C GLN A 378 10.91 -7.49 24.30
N VAL A 379 11.13 -8.79 24.58
CA VAL A 379 10.23 -9.88 24.13
C VAL A 379 8.81 -9.65 24.66
N VAL A 380 8.66 -9.29 25.93
CA VAL A 380 7.35 -9.02 26.53
C VAL A 380 6.65 -7.86 25.82
N ILE A 381 7.36 -6.77 25.51
CA ILE A 381 6.80 -5.64 24.75
C ILE A 381 6.30 -6.10 23.38
N TRP A 382 7.09 -6.88 22.63
CA TRP A 382 6.67 -7.41 21.33
C TRP A 382 5.45 -8.34 21.42
N PHE A 383 5.40 -9.18 22.45
CA PHE A 383 4.26 -10.07 22.66
C PHE A 383 2.98 -9.28 22.99
N LEU A 384 3.07 -8.29 23.88
CA LEU A 384 1.96 -7.38 24.18
C LEU A 384 1.52 -6.60 22.94
N TRP A 385 2.48 -6.19 22.10
CA TRP A 385 2.22 -5.54 20.82
C TRP A 385 1.43 -6.44 19.87
N ALA A 386 1.83 -7.70 19.73
CA ALA A 386 1.11 -8.68 18.93
C ALA A 386 -0.32 -8.89 19.43
N LEU A 387 -0.49 -9.07 20.75
CA LEU A 387 -1.81 -9.23 21.37
C LEU A 387 -2.71 -8.02 21.16
N PHE A 388 -2.16 -6.80 21.27
CA PHE A 388 -2.89 -5.57 21.02
C PHE A 388 -3.47 -5.53 19.60
N TRP A 389 -2.68 -5.88 18.59
CA TRP A 389 -3.18 -5.87 17.20
C TRP A 389 -4.15 -7.00 16.87
N LEU A 390 -3.98 -8.18 17.47
CA LEU A 390 -4.98 -9.25 17.37
C LEU A 390 -6.30 -8.83 18.03
N TRP A 391 -6.24 -8.07 19.13
CA TRP A 391 -7.42 -7.45 19.72
C TRP A 391 -8.04 -6.39 18.80
N VAL A 392 -7.25 -5.50 18.18
CA VAL A 392 -7.74 -4.52 17.19
C VAL A 392 -8.42 -5.22 16.02
N PHE A 393 -7.83 -6.29 15.49
CA PHE A 393 -8.44 -7.12 14.44
C PHE A 393 -9.83 -7.62 14.84
N TRP A 394 -9.92 -8.27 16.00
CA TRP A 394 -11.17 -8.83 16.49
C TRP A 394 -12.22 -7.75 16.78
N TRP A 395 -11.81 -6.61 17.34
CA TRP A 395 -12.67 -5.45 17.56
C TRP A 395 -13.22 -4.91 16.24
N ALA A 396 -12.34 -4.69 15.25
CA ALA A 396 -12.70 -4.18 13.93
C ALA A 396 -13.67 -5.12 13.21
N MET A 397 -13.41 -6.44 13.25
CA MET A 397 -14.31 -7.45 12.67
C MET A 397 -15.71 -7.41 13.29
N ARG A 398 -15.80 -7.32 14.63
CA ARG A 398 -17.11 -7.26 15.32
C ARG A 398 -17.86 -5.97 15.02
N ARG A 399 -17.15 -4.84 15.02
CA ARG A 399 -17.73 -3.53 14.74
C ARG A 399 -18.20 -3.45 13.30
N GLY A 400 -17.33 -3.85 12.37
CA GLY A 400 -17.60 -3.96 10.95
C GLY A 400 -18.82 -4.80 10.60
N ALA A 401 -18.87 -6.02 11.15
CA ALA A 401 -19.98 -6.94 10.89
C ALA A 401 -21.33 -6.37 11.32
N ARG A 402 -21.38 -5.67 12.48
CA ARG A 402 -22.56 -4.95 12.93
C ARG A 402 -22.96 -3.84 11.97
N ASN A 403 -22.00 -3.08 11.45
CA ASN A 403 -22.27 -1.96 10.54
C ASN A 403 -22.77 -2.43 9.18
N ILE A 404 -22.25 -3.56 8.67
CA ILE A 404 -22.70 -4.18 7.43
C ILE A 404 -24.02 -4.95 7.59
N GLY A 405 -24.29 -5.51 8.77
CA GLY A 405 -25.51 -6.29 9.04
C GLY A 405 -25.33 -7.80 8.90
N VAL A 406 -24.12 -8.29 9.15
CA VAL A 406 -23.73 -9.71 8.98
C VAL A 406 -23.08 -10.25 10.26
N GLN A 407 -22.81 -11.55 10.33
CA GLN A 407 -22.04 -12.10 11.44
C GLN A 407 -20.53 -11.85 11.23
N PRO A 408 -19.72 -11.73 12.31
CA PRO A 408 -18.28 -11.56 12.19
C PRO A 408 -17.58 -12.66 11.37
N GLY A 409 -18.10 -13.88 11.41
CA GLY A 409 -17.59 -15.00 10.61
C GLY A 409 -17.87 -14.87 9.11
N ASP A 410 -19.00 -14.26 8.73
CA ASP A 410 -19.36 -14.05 7.32
C ASP A 410 -18.45 -13.00 6.70
N LEU A 411 -18.18 -11.92 7.44
CA LEU A 411 -17.35 -10.81 7.00
C LEU A 411 -15.93 -11.26 6.61
N PHE A 412 -15.42 -12.35 7.20
CA PHE A 412 -14.11 -12.93 6.85
C PHE A 412 -14.07 -13.54 5.44
N ARG A 413 -15.22 -13.91 4.89
CA ARG A 413 -15.35 -14.56 3.58
C ARG A 413 -15.89 -13.62 2.49
N MET A 414 -16.33 -12.43 2.89
CA MET A 414 -16.92 -11.45 2.00
C MET A 414 -15.85 -10.63 1.29
N ASN A 415 -16.02 -10.44 -0.02
CA ASN A 415 -15.30 -9.43 -0.77
C ASN A 415 -16.02 -8.06 -0.65
N SER A 416 -15.49 -7.02 -1.32
CA SER A 416 -16.09 -5.68 -1.30
C SER A 416 -17.52 -5.62 -1.83
N GLU A 417 -17.88 -6.45 -2.81
CA GLU A 417 -19.22 -6.52 -3.38
C GLU A 417 -20.20 -7.22 -2.45
N ASP A 418 -19.79 -8.32 -1.82
CA ASP A 418 -20.64 -9.03 -0.87
C ASP A 418 -21.01 -8.10 0.30
N MET A 419 -20.04 -7.31 0.78
CA MET A 419 -20.29 -6.28 1.79
C MET A 419 -21.21 -5.17 1.29
N TYR A 420 -21.05 -4.74 0.04
CA TYR A 420 -21.93 -3.76 -0.60
C TYR A 420 -23.38 -4.26 -0.61
N LEU A 421 -23.61 -5.49 -1.08
CA LEU A 421 -24.95 -6.07 -1.20
C LEU A 421 -25.59 -6.33 0.17
N ALA A 422 -24.84 -6.91 1.11
CA ALA A 422 -25.32 -7.12 2.47
C ALA A 422 -25.74 -5.81 3.13
N ARG A 423 -24.96 -4.74 2.89
CA ARG A 423 -25.28 -3.42 3.42
C ARG A 423 -26.51 -2.79 2.77
N LEU A 424 -26.70 -2.96 1.47
CA LEU A 424 -27.94 -2.51 0.80
C LEU A 424 -29.17 -3.19 1.41
N ALA A 425 -29.13 -4.51 1.58
CA ALA A 425 -30.23 -5.27 2.18
C ALA A 425 -30.52 -4.80 3.62
N LYS A 426 -29.48 -4.49 4.40
CA LYS A 426 -29.63 -3.89 5.72
C LYS A 426 -30.32 -2.53 5.65
N LEU A 427 -29.87 -1.63 4.78
CA LEU A 427 -30.42 -0.27 4.66
C LEU A 427 -31.87 -0.27 4.17
N GLU A 428 -32.22 -1.18 3.27
CA GLU A 428 -33.59 -1.41 2.83
C GLU A 428 -34.48 -1.84 4.01
N LYS A 429 -34.03 -2.81 4.81
CA LYS A 429 -34.74 -3.23 6.03
C LYS A 429 -34.88 -2.12 7.06
N GLU A 430 -33.91 -1.21 7.13
CA GLU A 430 -33.94 -0.04 8.02
C GLU A 430 -34.74 1.14 7.45
N GLY A 431 -35.25 1.06 6.22
CA GLY A 431 -35.95 2.17 5.56
C GLY A 431 -35.06 3.38 5.24
N LYS A 432 -33.75 3.16 5.06
CA LYS A 432 -32.74 4.20 4.81
C LYS A 432 -32.21 4.20 3.37
N LEU A 433 -32.68 3.29 2.52
CA LEU A 433 -32.18 3.16 1.15
C LEU A 433 -32.45 4.42 0.32
N ASP A 434 -33.64 5.02 0.46
CA ASP A 434 -34.02 6.22 -0.30
C ASP A 434 -33.10 7.43 -0.01
N LEU A 435 -32.68 7.59 1.25
CA LEU A 435 -31.73 8.62 1.65
C LEU A 435 -30.37 8.42 0.97
N ILE A 436 -29.93 7.16 0.86
CA ILE A 436 -28.68 6.82 0.17
C ILE A 436 -28.82 7.04 -1.34
N ASP A 437 -29.97 6.69 -1.93
CA ASP A 437 -30.27 6.95 -3.34
C ASP A 437 -30.19 8.45 -3.67
N GLU A 438 -30.78 9.30 -2.84
CA GLU A 438 -30.75 10.77 -3.01
C GLU A 438 -29.31 11.30 -2.93
N LEU A 439 -28.58 10.87 -1.91
CA LEU A 439 -27.19 11.27 -1.67
C LEU A 439 -26.25 10.86 -2.81
N GLU A 440 -26.39 9.64 -3.33
CA GLU A 440 -25.59 9.15 -4.45
C GLU A 440 -25.90 9.90 -5.75
N ARG A 441 -27.17 10.28 -5.97
CA ARG A 441 -27.56 11.14 -7.10
C ARG A 441 -27.01 12.55 -6.98
N ASP A 442 -26.96 13.12 -5.78
CA ASP A 442 -26.34 14.43 -5.54
C ASP A 442 -24.83 14.38 -5.84
N ILE A 443 -24.10 13.39 -5.29
CA ILE A 443 -22.67 13.18 -5.57
C ILE A 443 -22.44 13.00 -7.08
N LEU A 444 -23.28 12.20 -7.76
CA LEU A 444 -23.22 12.03 -9.21
C LEU A 444 -23.47 13.35 -9.96
N SER A 445 -24.42 14.16 -9.51
CA SER A 445 -24.73 15.46 -10.13
C SER A 445 -23.57 16.44 -10.00
N GLN A 446 -22.88 16.43 -8.86
CA GLN A 446 -21.68 17.23 -8.63
C GLN A 446 -20.57 16.77 -9.56
N ALA A 447 -20.31 15.46 -9.64
CA ALA A 447 -19.29 14.86 -10.50
C ALA A 447 -19.41 15.26 -11.98
N LYS A 448 -20.62 15.40 -12.51
CA LYS A 448 -20.88 15.76 -13.91
C LYS A 448 -20.59 17.22 -14.26
N LYS A 449 -20.34 18.09 -13.27
CA LYS A 449 -20.02 19.51 -13.49
C LYS A 449 -18.55 19.76 -13.88
N VAL A 450 -17.70 18.74 -13.81
CA VAL A 450 -16.26 18.74 -14.12
C VAL A 450 -16.00 17.95 -15.39
#